data_AF-A0A2L2Z8D1-F1
#
_entry.id   AF-A0A2L2Z8D1-F1
#
_cell.length_a   1.000
_cell.length_b   1.000
_cell.length_c   1.000
_cell.angle_alpha   90.00
_cell.angle_beta   90.00
_cell.angle_gamma   90.00
#
_symmetry.space_group_name_H-M   'P 1'
#
loop_
_entity.id
_entity.type
_entity.pdbx_description
1 polymer ?
#
loop_
_entity_poly.entity_id
_entity_poly.type
_entity_poly.pdbx_seq_one_letter_code
_entity_poly.pdbx_strand_id
1 'polypeptide(L)' 'AVSFSCVTAQRISTGGCPVVVVKAGFDASQYDGVWYEIEKNTAVFEAGLKCYQANYTAEKDNIRVVNTGVSPLPGKKVS' A
#
# COMPACT_ATOMS: atom_id res chain seq x y z
N ALA A 1 -9.86 31.80 -9.65
CA ALA A 1 -8.52 31.24 -9.93
C ALA A 1 -8.55 29.78 -9.53
N VAL A 2 -8.25 28.86 -10.45
CA VAL A 2 -8.16 27.42 -10.13
C VAL A 2 -6.73 27.16 -9.67
N SER A 3 -6.54 26.96 -8.37
CA SER A 3 -5.23 26.65 -7.80
C SER A 3 -4.91 25.17 -8.04
N PHE A 4 -3.89 24.90 -8.85
CA PHE A 4 -3.30 23.58 -8.98
C PHE A 4 -2.26 23.40 -7.87
N SER A 5 -2.62 22.69 -6.80
CA SER A 5 -1.68 22.29 -5.77
C SER A 5 -0.86 21.10 -6.27
N CYS A 6 0.45 21.25 -6.41
CA CYS A 6 1.35 20.13 -6.67
C CYS A 6 1.50 19.30 -5.38
N VAL A 7 1.15 18.03 -5.41
CA VAL A 7 1.25 17.10 -4.27
C VAL A 7 2.72 16.67 -4.12
N THR A 8 3.39 17.05 -3.04
CA THR A 8 4.81 16.74 -2.75
C THR A 8 5.06 15.34 -2.19
N ALA A 9 4.04 14.48 -2.14
CA ALA A 9 4.10 13.21 -1.41
C ALA A 9 4.69 12.03 -2.20
N GLN A 10 5.12 12.24 -3.45
CA GLN A 10 5.79 11.23 -4.26
C GLN A 10 7.29 11.51 -4.32
N ARG A 11 8.12 10.50 -4.00
CA ARG A 11 9.58 10.55 -4.15
C ARG A 11 9.94 10.30 -5.62
N ILE A 12 9.79 11.33 -6.45
CA ILE A 12 10.18 11.28 -7.87
C ILE A 12 11.65 11.67 -7.95
N SER A 13 12.47 10.78 -8.52
CA SER A 13 13.90 11.04 -8.75
C SER A 13 14.28 10.65 -10.18
N THR A 14 15.27 11.32 -10.74
CA THR A 14 15.83 10.99 -12.05
C THR A 14 16.84 9.85 -11.91
N GLY A 15 16.97 9.03 -12.96
CA GLY A 15 17.87 7.85 -12.97
C GLY A 15 17.14 6.53 -12.68
N GLY A 16 17.92 5.46 -12.52
CA GLY A 16 17.39 4.13 -12.19
C GLY A 16 17.09 3.98 -10.70
N CYS A 17 16.23 3.02 -10.35
CA CYS A 17 15.99 2.67 -8.95
C CYS A 17 17.29 2.16 -8.29
N PRO A 18 17.57 2.52 -7.03
CA PRO A 18 18.73 2.00 -6.32
C PRO A 18 18.58 0.50 -6.07
N VAL A 19 19.71 -0.19 -5.92
CA VAL A 19 19.73 -1.58 -5.44
C VAL A 19 19.38 -1.58 -3.95
N VAL A 20 18.37 -2.34 -3.56
CA VAL A 20 17.95 -2.51 -2.16
C VAL A 20 18.20 -3.94 -1.70
N VAL A 21 18.62 -4.10 -0.44
CA VAL A 21 18.85 -5.41 0.16
C VAL A 21 17.52 -5.93 0.72
N VAL A 22 17.12 -7.14 0.33
CA VAL A 22 15.91 -7.81 0.82
C VAL A 22 16.17 -8.62 2.08
N LYS A 23 15.12 -8.97 2.83
CA LYS A 23 15.23 -9.84 4.01
C LYS A 23 15.63 -11.26 3.59
N ALA A 24 16.85 -11.66 3.94
CA ALA A 24 17.31 -13.03 3.74
C ALA A 24 16.58 -14.03 4.67
N GLY A 25 16.33 -15.24 4.17
CA GLY A 25 15.65 -16.31 4.91
C GLY A 25 14.20 -15.95 5.29
N PHE A 26 13.50 -15.22 4.43
CA PHE A 26 12.11 -14.83 4.67
C PHE A 26 11.19 -16.06 4.69
N ASP A 27 10.51 -16.27 5.81
CA ASP A 27 9.48 -17.30 5.98
C ASP A 27 8.11 -16.66 5.80
N ALA A 28 7.47 -16.93 4.65
CA ALA A 28 6.17 -16.36 4.30
C ALA A 28 5.06 -16.75 5.29
N SER A 29 5.17 -17.91 5.95
CA SER A 29 4.16 -18.36 6.92
C SER A 29 4.12 -17.48 8.17
N GLN A 30 5.26 -16.89 8.55
CA GLN A 30 5.33 -15.94 9.67
C GLN A 30 4.86 -14.54 9.30
N TYR A 31 4.74 -14.25 8.01
CA TYR A 31 4.22 -12.99 7.50
C TYR A 31 2.71 -13.04 7.24
N ASP A 32 2.12 -14.23 7.32
CA ASP A 32 0.70 -14.49 7.10
C ASP A 32 -0.20 -13.72 8.06
N GLY A 33 -1.35 -13.25 7.57
CA GLY A 33 -2.35 -12.55 8.36
C GLY A 33 -2.45 -11.05 8.09
N VAL A 34 -3.07 -10.34 9.04
CA VAL A 34 -3.50 -8.95 8.88
C VAL A 34 -2.42 -7.98 9.35
N TRP A 35 -2.02 -7.09 8.45
CA TRP A 35 -1.13 -5.96 8.72
C TRP A 35 -1.90 -4.66 8.62
N TYR A 36 -1.60 -3.72 9.52
CA TYR A 36 -2.15 -2.37 9.52
C TYR A 36 -1.13 -1.39 8.94
N GLU A 37 -1.57 -0.55 8.02
CA GLU A 37 -0.71 0.49 7.46
C GLU A 37 -0.54 1.63 8.46
N ILE A 38 0.70 1.87 8.89
CA ILE A 38 1.04 2.95 9.82
C ILE A 38 1.28 4.25 9.05
N GLU A 39 2.11 4.19 8.01
CA GLU A 39 2.47 5.32 7.15
C GLU A 39 2.68 4.84 5.71
N LYS A 40 2.52 5.76 4.75
CA LYS A 40 2.73 5.49 3.33
C LYS A 40 3.14 6.73 2.54
N ASN A 41 3.77 6.47 1.39
CA ASN A 41 3.84 7.47 0.33
C ASN A 41 2.46 7.58 -0.35
N THR A 42 2.18 8.73 -0.99
CA THR A 42 0.88 8.90 -1.65
C THR A 42 0.76 8.00 -2.88
N ALA A 43 -0.23 7.10 -2.84
CA ALA A 43 -0.62 6.21 -3.91
C ALA A 43 -2.08 6.45 -4.33
N VAL A 44 -2.33 6.54 -5.64
CA VAL A 44 -3.66 6.91 -6.18
C VAL A 44 -4.72 5.85 -5.85
N PHE A 45 -4.35 4.58 -5.83
CA PHE A 45 -5.28 3.47 -5.57
C PHE A 45 -5.80 3.44 -4.12
N GLU A 46 -5.16 4.16 -3.21
CA GLU A 46 -5.57 4.25 -1.79
C GLU A 46 -6.14 5.63 -1.43
N ALA A 47 -6.22 6.52 -2.42
CA ALA A 47 -6.56 7.92 -2.21
C ALA A 47 -7.96 8.06 -1.59
N GLY A 48 -7.99 8.71 -0.42
CA GLY A 48 -9.22 8.98 0.32
C GLY A 48 -9.76 7.79 1.12
N LEU A 49 -8.96 6.74 1.35
CA LEU A 49 -9.29 5.65 2.28
C LEU A 49 -8.60 5.84 3.64
N LYS A 50 -9.23 5.33 4.70
CA LYS A 50 -8.71 5.25 6.08
C LYS A 50 -8.80 3.81 6.61
N CYS A 51 -8.18 3.55 7.76
CA CYS A 51 -8.19 2.23 8.42
C CYS A 51 -7.71 1.13 7.45
N TYR A 52 -6.59 1.40 6.77
CA TYR A 52 -6.09 0.51 5.74
C TYR A 52 -5.45 -0.72 6.36
N GLN A 53 -5.75 -1.88 5.80
CA GLN A 53 -5.15 -3.15 6.18
C GLN A 53 -4.86 -3.99 4.95
N ALA A 54 -3.84 -4.83 5.06
CA ALA A 54 -3.49 -5.84 4.07
C ALA A 54 -3.55 -7.20 4.76
N ASN A 55 -4.40 -8.10 4.25
CA ASN A 55 -4.45 -9.48 4.70
C ASN A 55 -3.69 -10.37 3.72
N TYR A 56 -2.55 -10.89 4.17
CA TYR A 56 -1.73 -11.83 3.41
C TYR A 56 -2.19 -13.25 3.72
N THR A 57 -2.31 -14.08 2.68
CA THR A 57 -2.51 -15.52 2.81
C THR A 57 -1.41 -16.26 2.06
N ALA A 58 -0.55 -16.99 2.78
CA ALA A 58 0.43 -17.88 2.18
C ALA A 58 -0.26 -19.07 1.51
N GLU A 59 -0.08 -19.21 0.20
CA GLU A 59 -0.50 -20.37 -0.58
C GLU A 59 0.73 -21.20 -0.98
N LYS A 60 0.51 -22.28 -1.74
CA LYS A 60 1.59 -23.22 -2.09
C LYS A 60 2.73 -22.56 -2.88
N ASP A 61 2.40 -21.75 -3.87
CA ASP A 61 3.35 -21.16 -4.82
C ASP A 61 3.26 -19.62 -4.89
N ASN A 62 2.33 -19.02 -4.14
CA ASN A 62 2.07 -17.59 -4.20
C ASN A 62 1.59 -17.06 -2.84
N ILE A 63 1.48 -15.73 -2.72
CA ILE A 63 0.84 -15.07 -1.58
C ILE A 63 -0.34 -14.29 -2.12
N ARG A 64 -1.54 -14.62 -1.65
CA ARG A 64 -2.74 -13.84 -1.94
C ARG A 64 -2.78 -12.62 -1.01
N VAL A 65 -3.10 -11.46 -1.56
CA VAL A 65 -3.19 -10.21 -0.78
C VAL A 65 -4.57 -9.60 -0.97
N VAL A 66 -5.25 -9.33 0.15
CA VAL A 66 -6.51 -8.61 0.16
C VAL A 66 -6.33 -7.31 0.93
N ASN A 67 -6.35 -6.20 0.20
CA ASN A 67 -6.28 -4.87 0.78
C ASN A 67 -7.69 -4.34 1.02
N THR A 68 -7.92 -3.79 2.20
CA THR A 68 -9.18 -3.13 2.52
C THR A 68 -8.93 -1.78 3.17
N GLY A 69 -9.88 -0.88 2.97
CA GLY A 69 -9.90 0.44 3.58
C GLY A 69 -11.32 0.96 3.63
N VAL A 70 -11.54 2.02 4.39
CA VAL A 70 -12.85 2.63 4.59
C VAL A 70 -12.83 4.03 3.99
N SER A 71 -13.75 4.31 3.08
CA SER A 71 -14.01 5.68 2.65
C SER A 71 -14.74 6.43 3.77
N PRO A 72 -14.20 7.54 4.29
CA PRO A 72 -14.94 8.40 5.21
C PRO A 72 -16.08 9.17 4.49
N LEU A 73 -16.14 9.10 3.15
CA LEU A 73 -17.21 9.67 2.35
C LEU A 73 -18.34 8.63 2.15
N PRO A 74 -19.61 8.98 2.44
CA PRO A 74 -20.75 8.09 2.19
C PRO A 74 -20.86 7.74 0.69
N GLY A 75 -21.03 6.45 0.37
CA GLY A 75 -21.37 6.00 -0.99
C GLY A 75 -20.21 5.69 -1.94
N LYS A 76 -18.94 5.88 -1.54
CA LYS A 76 -17.79 5.43 -2.35
C LYS A 76 -17.59 3.93 -2.17
N LYS A 77 -17.78 3.13 -3.23
CA LYS A 77 -17.42 1.70 -3.21
C LYS A 77 -15.90 1.57 -3.15
N VAL A 78 -15.42 0.74 -2.23
CA VAL A 78 -14.01 0.36 -2.11
C VAL A 78 -13.89 -0.97 -2.84
N SER A 79 -13.21 -0.97 -3.99
CA SER A 79 -12.91 -2.17 -4.78
C SER A 79 -11.42 -2.37 -4.87
#